data_AF-A0A8S2FLY3-F1
#
_entry.id   AF-A0A8S2FLY3-F1
#
_cell.length_a   1.000
_cell.length_b   1.000
_cell.length_c   1.000
_cell.angle_alpha   90.00
_cell.angle_beta   90.00
_cell.angle_gamma   90.00
#
_symmetry.space_group_name_H-M   'P 1'
#
loop_
_entity.id
_entity.type
_entity.pdbx_description
1 polymer ?
#
loop_
_entity_poly.entity_id
_entity_poly.type
_entity_poly.pdbx_seq_one_letter_code
_entity_poly.pdbx_strand_id
1 'polypeptide(L)'
;SSFYNIFINRTFSSTPGNRVVDYPKHGQLLIDETDLLDFKQSLPTLSTHIQLLKEKYFNKTNLYCQYPKLNIDSKDIWNHLRPVKQKQPACRKIQNWVYTDNGTFRLSQQAIQNHGPINCSYRAILRGKNDFSVLDGPLLSSVVDKTPLVSDFFHVHCRGRDGSVYSNIHSSIKFDADLHMRHILNPMVKSHLGYNVLMFGFDSVSRMTFMRLLPKTYSFLVFQLGAVVMKGRYSTWASSQIYAT
;
A
#
# COMPACT_ATOMS: atom_id res chain seq x y z
N SER A 1 -15.38 -18.76 -9.67
CA SER A 1 -15.61 -17.31 -9.70
C SER A 1 -14.85 -16.75 -10.89
N SER A 2 -15.60 -16.44 -11.95
CA SER A 2 -15.06 -16.10 -13.26
C SER A 2 -14.32 -14.77 -13.25
N PHE A 3 -13.08 -14.79 -13.72
CA PHE A 3 -12.33 -13.60 -14.13
C PHE A 3 -12.74 -13.25 -15.56
N TYR A 4 -13.03 -11.97 -15.82
CA TYR A 4 -12.61 -11.15 -16.97
C TYR A 4 -13.49 -9.90 -17.01
N ASN A 5 -12.85 -8.73 -17.02
CA ASN A 5 -13.13 -7.70 -18.03
C ASN A 5 -11.95 -6.74 -18.11
N ILE A 6 -11.10 -7.05 -19.08
CA ILE A 6 -10.23 -6.11 -19.77
C ILE A 6 -11.16 -5.28 -20.66
N PHE A 7 -11.20 -3.96 -20.49
CA PHE A 7 -11.82 -3.09 -21.50
C PHE A 7 -10.86 -2.93 -22.68
N ILE A 8 -10.94 -3.84 -23.65
CA ILE A 8 -10.60 -3.57 -25.05
C ILE A 8 -11.92 -3.31 -25.75
N ASN A 9 -12.14 -2.07 -26.21
CA ASN A 9 -13.32 -1.74 -27.00
C ASN A 9 -13.25 -2.51 -28.34
N ARG A 10 -14.03 -3.59 -28.46
CA ARG A 10 -14.42 -4.19 -29.75
C ARG A 10 -15.64 -3.44 -30.26
N THR A 11 -15.55 -2.99 -31.51
CA THR A 11 -16.58 -2.29 -32.27
C THR A 11 -17.90 -3.06 -32.29
N PHE A 12 -18.98 -2.43 -31.79
CA PHE A 12 -20.35 -2.80 -32.15
C PHE A 12 -20.84 -1.83 -33.24
N SER A 13 -21.20 -2.40 -34.38
CA SER A 13 -21.76 -1.72 -35.55
C SER A 13 -23.28 -1.75 -35.46
N SER A 14 -23.90 -0.57 -35.34
CA SER A 14 -25.24 -0.29 -35.84
C SER A 14 -25.45 1.23 -36.00
N THR A 15 -25.41 1.71 -37.23
CA THR A 15 -25.85 3.04 -37.69
C THR A 15 -27.39 3.14 -37.77
N PRO A 16 -28.04 4.32 -37.96
CA PRO A 16 -27.50 5.69 -38.03
C PRO A 16 -28.24 6.72 -37.14
N GLY A 17 -27.47 7.70 -36.67
CA GLY A 17 -27.95 9.01 -36.22
C GLY A 17 -26.78 9.99 -36.28
N ASN A 18 -26.67 10.71 -37.39
CA ASN A 18 -25.50 11.51 -37.78
C ASN A 18 -25.01 12.48 -36.69
N ARG A 19 -23.85 12.16 -36.11
CA ARG A 19 -22.85 13.12 -35.63
C ARG A 19 -21.50 12.43 -35.61
N VAL A 20 -20.63 12.75 -36.58
CA VAL A 20 -19.24 12.26 -36.61
C VAL A 20 -18.50 12.95 -35.46
N VAL A 21 -18.28 12.21 -34.37
CA VAL A 21 -17.32 12.58 -33.33
C VAL A 21 -16.06 11.79 -33.61
N ASP A 22 -15.01 12.48 -34.09
CA ASP A 22 -13.68 11.89 -34.27
C ASP A 22 -13.13 11.46 -32.91
N TYR A 23 -13.01 10.15 -32.70
CA TYR A 23 -12.33 9.58 -31.54
C TYR A 23 -10.83 9.47 -31.82
N PRO A 24 -9.96 9.75 -30.84
CA PRO A 24 -8.52 9.53 -30.98
C PRO A 24 -8.21 8.05 -31.25
N LYS A 25 -7.28 7.79 -32.18
CA LYS A 25 -6.83 6.44 -32.56
C LYS A 25 -6.15 5.74 -31.38
N HIS A 26 -6.20 4.40 -31.40
CA HIS A 26 -5.62 3.51 -30.40
C HIS A 26 -4.21 3.92 -29.94
N GLY A 27 -3.99 3.93 -28.63
CA GLY A 27 -2.67 4.12 -28.00
C GLY A 27 -2.45 5.47 -27.29
N GLN A 28 -3.45 6.34 -27.19
CA GLN A 28 -3.31 7.63 -26.50
C GLN A 28 -3.86 7.57 -25.06
N LEU A 29 -2.99 7.86 -24.09
CA LEU A 29 -3.37 8.06 -22.68
C LEU A 29 -3.86 9.51 -22.51
N LEU A 30 -5.11 9.66 -22.07
CA LEU A 30 -5.78 10.96 -21.94
C LEU A 30 -5.62 11.48 -20.51
N ILE A 31 -5.11 12.71 -20.34
CA ILE A 31 -4.82 13.32 -19.02
C ILE A 31 -5.36 14.76 -18.98
N ASP A 32 -6.01 15.15 -17.87
CA ASP A 32 -6.50 16.51 -17.58
C ASP A 32 -5.32 17.46 -17.35
N GLU A 33 -5.42 18.70 -17.82
CA GLU A 33 -4.37 19.72 -17.71
C GLU A 33 -4.05 20.12 -16.25
N THR A 34 -5.02 20.01 -15.34
CA THR A 34 -4.77 20.15 -13.90
C THR A 34 -4.07 18.93 -13.30
N ASP A 35 -4.20 17.75 -13.91
CA ASP A 35 -3.42 16.56 -13.55
C ASP A 35 -1.99 16.67 -14.08
N LEU A 36 -1.77 17.46 -15.12
CA LEU A 36 -0.44 17.80 -15.62
C LEU A 36 0.35 18.75 -14.75
N LEU A 37 -0.29 19.62 -13.95
CA LEU A 37 0.45 20.45 -13.01
C LEU A 37 1.10 19.59 -11.92
N ASP A 38 0.40 18.55 -11.46
CA ASP A 38 0.95 17.54 -10.56
C ASP A 38 2.02 16.68 -11.26
N PHE A 39 1.87 16.39 -12.56
CA PHE A 39 2.78 15.54 -13.34
C PHE A 39 4.06 16.27 -13.84
N LYS A 40 3.97 17.57 -14.14
CA LYS A 40 5.11 18.41 -14.57
C LYS A 40 6.12 18.65 -13.46
N GLN A 41 5.70 18.52 -12.19
CA GLN A 41 6.61 18.60 -11.05
C GLN A 41 7.43 17.32 -10.85
N SER A 42 7.03 16.17 -11.41
CA SER A 42 7.67 14.88 -11.13
C SER A 42 8.62 14.36 -12.23
N LEU A 43 8.56 14.85 -13.47
CA LEU A 43 9.49 14.44 -14.56
C LEU A 43 9.77 15.59 -15.54
N PRO A 44 11.03 16.06 -15.70
CA PRO A 44 11.37 17.17 -16.60
C PRO A 44 11.42 16.78 -18.10
N THR A 45 11.23 15.52 -18.46
CA THR A 45 11.31 15.04 -19.85
C THR A 45 10.01 14.34 -20.25
N LEU A 46 9.07 15.14 -20.76
CA LEU A 46 7.82 14.63 -21.31
C LEU A 46 8.10 13.74 -22.53
N SER A 47 7.70 12.47 -22.48
CA SER A 47 7.69 11.57 -23.64
C SER A 47 6.83 12.14 -24.76
N THR A 48 7.36 12.14 -25.98
CA THR A 48 6.71 12.60 -27.23
C THR A 48 5.44 11.84 -27.61
N HIS A 49 5.05 10.83 -26.84
CA HIS A 49 3.85 10.01 -27.07
C HIS A 49 2.66 10.41 -26.19
N ILE A 50 2.83 11.35 -25.26
CA ILE A 50 1.74 11.85 -24.42
C ILE A 50 1.10 13.06 -25.12
N GLN A 51 -0.08 12.86 -25.72
CA GLN A 51 -0.87 13.96 -26.27
C GLN A 51 -1.84 14.50 -25.23
N LEU A 52 -1.69 15.78 -24.92
CA LEU A 52 -2.57 16.48 -23.99
C LEU A 52 -3.90 16.78 -24.66
N LEU A 53 -5.00 16.46 -23.96
CA LEU A 53 -6.30 16.99 -24.35
C LEU A 53 -6.23 18.51 -24.18
N LYS A 54 -6.39 19.24 -25.29
CA LYS A 54 -6.53 20.70 -25.26
C LYS A 54 -7.65 21.08 -24.30
N GLU A 55 -7.45 22.10 -23.47
CA GLU A 55 -8.42 22.61 -22.49
C GLU A 55 -9.86 22.72 -23.05
N LYS A 56 -9.99 23.06 -24.34
CA LYS A 56 -11.26 23.10 -25.10
C LYS A 56 -12.11 21.82 -25.06
N TYR A 57 -11.51 20.64 -24.82
CA TYR A 57 -12.24 19.37 -24.70
C TYR A 57 -12.98 19.27 -23.36
N PHE A 58 -12.45 19.89 -22.31
CA PHE A 58 -13.07 19.97 -20.98
C PHE A 58 -13.92 21.24 -20.82
N ASN A 59 -13.60 22.28 -21.58
CA ASN A 59 -14.29 23.57 -21.57
C ASN A 59 -15.50 23.62 -22.53
N LYS A 60 -16.25 22.51 -22.64
CA LYS A 60 -17.58 22.53 -23.27
C LYS A 60 -18.62 22.81 -22.19
N THR A 61 -19.24 23.98 -22.28
CA THR A 61 -20.35 24.44 -21.45
C THR A 61 -21.61 23.54 -21.50
N ASN A 62 -21.63 22.51 -22.34
CA ASN A 62 -22.72 21.54 -22.52
C ASN A 62 -22.33 20.08 -22.17
N LEU A 63 -21.48 19.90 -21.15
CA LEU A 63 -21.32 18.57 -20.53
C LEU A 63 -22.41 18.41 -19.46
N TYR A 64 -23.38 17.52 -19.69
CA TYR A 64 -24.44 17.23 -18.71
C TYR A 64 -23.89 16.60 -17.42
N CYS A 65 -22.73 15.93 -17.51
CA CYS A 65 -22.02 15.35 -16.39
C CYS A 65 -20.73 16.14 -16.12
N GLN A 66 -20.87 17.38 -15.64
CA GLN A 66 -19.73 18.11 -15.09
C GLN A 66 -19.36 17.54 -13.74
N TYR A 67 -18.11 17.14 -13.62
CA TYR A 67 -17.57 16.63 -12.38
C TYR A 67 -17.43 17.77 -11.36
N PRO A 68 -18.01 17.67 -10.15
CA PRO A 68 -17.90 18.75 -9.19
C PRO A 68 -16.45 18.89 -8.73
N LYS A 69 -15.89 20.09 -8.80
CA LYS A 69 -14.56 20.39 -8.23
C LYS A 69 -14.74 20.51 -6.72
N LEU A 70 -14.20 19.55 -5.96
CA LEU A 70 -14.33 19.53 -4.51
C LEU A 70 -13.18 20.28 -3.87
N ASN A 71 -13.49 21.26 -3.02
CA ASN A 71 -12.49 21.93 -2.19
C ASN A 71 -12.05 21.01 -1.05
N ILE A 72 -10.73 20.87 -0.87
CA ILE A 72 -10.14 20.14 0.26
C ILE A 72 -10.55 20.80 1.57
N ASP A 73 -10.60 22.14 1.63
CA ASP A 73 -10.88 22.87 2.87
C ASP A 73 -12.33 23.37 2.99
N SER A 74 -13.27 22.66 2.37
CA SER A 74 -14.71 22.96 2.53
C SER A 74 -15.11 22.87 4.01
N LYS A 75 -15.62 23.99 4.55
CA LYS A 75 -16.10 24.11 5.93
C LYS A 75 -17.23 23.11 6.23
N ASP A 76 -18.11 22.87 5.26
CA ASP A 76 -19.22 21.93 5.40
C ASP A 76 -18.73 20.52 5.70
N ILE A 77 -17.65 20.09 5.03
CA ILE A 77 -17.05 18.77 5.29
C ILE A 77 -16.30 18.75 6.62
N TRP A 78 -15.57 19.81 6.95
CA TRP A 78 -14.85 19.90 8.23
C TRP A 78 -15.76 19.75 9.45
N ASN A 79 -17.01 20.22 9.37
CA ASN A 79 -18.02 20.04 10.42
C ASN A 79 -18.40 18.56 10.65
N HIS A 80 -18.25 17.71 9.64
CA HIS A 80 -18.55 16.27 9.71
C HIS A 80 -17.31 15.40 9.95
N LEU A 81 -16.12 15.97 9.76
CA LEU A 81 -14.87 15.28 10.08
C LEU A 81 -14.58 15.39 11.56
N ARG A 82 -14.24 14.26 12.17
CA ARG A 82 -13.71 14.20 13.54
C ARG A 82 -12.20 13.99 13.44
N PRO A 83 -11.39 15.04 13.26
CA PRO A 83 -9.94 14.91 13.24
C PRO A 83 -9.49 14.28 14.56
N VAL A 84 -8.50 13.39 14.46
CA VAL A 84 -7.95 12.70 15.63
C VAL A 84 -7.37 13.78 16.56
N LYS A 85 -8.02 13.99 17.71
CA LYS A 85 -7.62 15.02 18.69
C LYS A 85 -6.26 14.73 19.32
N GLN A 86 -5.88 13.46 19.38
CA GLN A 86 -4.54 13.04 19.79
C GLN A 86 -3.58 13.14 18.61
N LYS A 87 -2.62 14.06 18.72
CA LYS A 87 -1.63 14.31 17.65
C LYS A 87 -0.78 13.08 17.32
N GLN A 88 -0.63 12.13 18.25
CA GLN A 88 0.11 10.89 18.07
C GLN A 88 -0.49 9.80 18.97
N PRO A 89 -0.50 8.52 18.54
CA PRO A 89 -0.70 7.42 19.47
C PRO A 89 0.38 7.52 20.57
N ALA A 90 0.02 7.22 21.81
CA ALA A 90 0.96 7.13 22.91
C ALA A 90 1.88 5.91 22.71
N CYS A 91 2.83 6.02 21.79
CA CYS A 91 3.88 5.04 21.59
C CYS A 91 4.76 5.06 22.84
N ARG A 92 4.51 4.14 23.76
CA ARG A 92 5.45 3.89 24.86
C ARG A 92 6.79 3.55 24.21
N LYS A 93 7.84 4.30 24.53
CA LYS A 93 9.23 4.01 24.13
C LYS A 93 9.79 2.80 24.88
N ILE A 94 8.97 1.77 25.09
CA ILE A 94 9.42 0.52 25.68
C ILE A 94 10.14 -0.22 24.57
N GLN A 95 11.40 -0.56 24.83
CA GLN A 95 12.18 -1.34 23.91
C GLN A 95 11.56 -2.73 23.76
N ASN A 96 11.33 -3.15 22.52
CA ASN A 96 10.96 -4.52 22.24
C ASN A 96 12.12 -5.45 22.61
N TRP A 97 11.82 -6.50 23.38
CA TRP A 97 12.81 -7.51 23.74
C TRP A 97 13.17 -8.40 22.55
N VAL A 98 12.25 -8.51 21.60
CA VAL A 98 12.35 -9.33 20.40
C VAL A 98 12.22 -8.46 19.17
N TYR A 99 12.99 -8.76 18.15
CA TYR A 99 12.84 -8.23 16.81
C TYR A 99 13.10 -9.34 15.79
N THR A 100 12.88 -9.06 14.52
CA THR A 100 13.17 -10.01 13.44
C THR A 100 14.19 -9.42 12.49
N ASP A 101 15.01 -10.29 11.93
CA ASP A 101 16.01 -9.93 10.93
C ASP A 101 16.17 -11.08 9.95
N ASN A 102 16.07 -10.80 8.66
CA ASN A 102 16.21 -11.76 7.56
C ASN A 102 15.49 -13.11 7.79
N GLY A 103 14.22 -13.07 8.20
CA GLY A 103 13.44 -14.29 8.45
C GLY A 103 13.85 -15.08 9.70
N THR A 104 14.61 -14.46 10.62
CA THR A 104 15.02 -15.06 11.89
C THR A 104 14.51 -14.27 13.09
N PHE A 105 14.26 -14.99 14.18
CA PHE A 105 13.94 -14.44 15.49
C PHE A 105 15.20 -13.90 16.16
N ARG A 106 15.15 -12.69 16.72
CA ARG A 106 16.29 -12.03 17.35
C ARG A 106 15.94 -11.52 18.74
N LEU A 107 16.89 -11.67 19.67
CA LEU A 107 16.79 -11.08 21.00
C LEU A 107 17.57 -9.77 21.08
N SER A 108 16.97 -8.74 21.68
CA SER A 108 17.64 -7.48 21.94
C SER A 108 18.72 -7.65 23.00
N GLN A 109 19.95 -7.28 22.68
CA GLN A 109 21.06 -7.31 23.62
C GLN A 109 20.82 -6.38 24.81
N GLN A 110 20.19 -5.23 24.57
CA GLN A 110 19.84 -4.29 25.64
C GLN A 110 18.75 -4.87 26.55
N ALA A 111 17.81 -5.66 26.01
CA ALA A 111 16.83 -6.36 26.86
C ALA A 111 17.49 -7.44 27.72
N ILE A 112 18.46 -8.19 27.17
CA ILE A 112 19.25 -9.17 27.93
C ILE A 112 20.07 -8.49 29.03
N GLN A 113 20.67 -7.32 28.75
CA GLN A 113 21.42 -6.55 29.75
C GLN A 113 20.51 -6.06 30.89
N ASN A 114 19.29 -5.62 30.57
CA ASN A 114 18.37 -5.06 31.55
C ASN A 114 17.64 -6.14 32.39
N HIS A 115 17.32 -7.28 31.80
CA HIS A 115 16.45 -8.30 32.41
C HIS A 115 17.18 -9.63 32.70
N GLY A 116 18.48 -9.70 32.40
CA GLY A 116 19.27 -10.93 32.47
C GLY A 116 18.92 -11.91 31.33
N PRO A 117 19.29 -13.20 31.46
CA PRO A 117 18.90 -14.20 30.48
C PRO A 117 17.39 -14.28 30.29
N ILE A 118 16.96 -14.16 29.04
CA ILE A 118 15.56 -14.16 28.64
C ILE A 118 15.21 -15.54 28.07
N ASN A 119 14.13 -16.14 28.58
CA ASN A 119 13.54 -17.33 27.99
C ASN A 119 12.24 -16.97 27.26
N CYS A 120 12.12 -17.32 25.98
CA CYS A 120 10.97 -17.00 25.16
C CYS A 120 10.24 -18.25 24.68
N SER A 121 8.93 -18.14 24.57
CA SER A 121 8.07 -19.04 23.82
C SER A 121 7.45 -18.30 22.64
N TYR A 122 7.20 -19.07 21.58
CA TYR A 122 6.75 -18.57 20.30
C TYR A 122 5.53 -19.38 19.87
N ARG A 123 4.53 -18.70 19.32
CA ARG A 123 3.35 -19.34 18.75
C ARG A 123 2.97 -18.67 17.44
N ALA A 124 2.97 -19.44 16.36
CA ALA A 124 2.54 -18.94 15.06
C ALA A 124 1.05 -18.57 15.08
N ILE A 125 0.68 -17.46 14.44
CA ILE A 125 -0.69 -17.10 14.14
C ILE A 125 -0.95 -17.55 12.70
N LEU A 126 -1.84 -18.51 12.52
CA LEU A 126 -2.20 -19.11 11.25
C LEU A 126 -3.58 -18.62 10.83
N ARG A 127 -3.84 -18.52 9.52
CA ARG A 127 -5.20 -18.27 9.03
C ARG A 127 -6.08 -19.49 9.29
N GLY A 128 -7.30 -19.23 9.76
CA GLY A 128 -8.33 -20.24 9.93
C GLY A 128 -9.05 -20.58 8.62
N LYS A 129 -10.24 -21.16 8.74
CA LYS A 129 -11.04 -21.62 7.58
C LYS A 129 -11.68 -20.50 6.77
N ASN A 130 -11.81 -19.31 7.34
CA ASN A 130 -12.46 -18.16 6.73
C ASN A 130 -11.71 -16.86 7.04
N ASP A 131 -12.15 -15.76 6.42
CA ASP A 131 -11.49 -14.45 6.50
C ASP A 131 -11.49 -13.82 7.91
N PHE A 132 -12.28 -14.37 8.84
CA PHE A 132 -12.45 -13.85 10.20
C PHE A 132 -11.92 -14.79 11.28
N SER A 133 -11.26 -15.89 10.90
CA SER A 133 -10.73 -16.88 11.85
C SER A 133 -9.21 -16.94 11.78
N VAL A 134 -8.62 -17.02 12.97
CA VAL A 134 -7.20 -17.30 13.17
C VAL A 134 -7.06 -18.53 14.04
N LEU A 135 -6.00 -19.29 13.81
CA LEU A 135 -5.65 -20.47 14.57
C LEU A 135 -4.26 -20.27 15.16
N ASP A 136 -4.12 -20.70 16.39
CA ASP A 136 -2.85 -20.78 17.06
C ASP A 136 -2.10 -22.04 16.59
N GLY A 137 -0.88 -21.84 16.09
CA GLY A 137 0.03 -22.95 15.78
C GLY A 137 0.59 -23.63 17.04
N PRO A 138 1.43 -24.66 16.86
CA PRO A 138 2.13 -25.30 17.97
C PRO A 138 2.97 -24.30 18.78
N LEU A 139 3.01 -24.48 20.10
CA LEU A 139 3.89 -23.70 20.96
C LEU A 139 5.32 -24.21 20.82
N LEU A 140 6.21 -23.34 20.34
CA LEU A 140 7.65 -23.57 20.39
C LEU A 140 8.17 -23.01 21.70
N SER A 141 8.53 -23.89 22.63
CA SER A 141 9.17 -23.53 23.89
C SER A 141 10.67 -23.27 23.67
N SER A 142 11.23 -22.35 24.47
CA SER A 142 12.67 -22.07 24.52
C SER A 142 13.27 -21.62 23.18
N VAL A 143 12.61 -20.66 22.52
CA VAL A 143 13.14 -20.06 21.28
C VAL A 143 14.36 -19.22 21.60
N VAL A 144 15.48 -19.53 20.94
CA VAL A 144 16.75 -18.85 21.11
C VAL A 144 17.00 -17.84 19.99
N ASP A 145 17.96 -16.93 20.22
CA ASP A 145 18.42 -15.98 19.21
C ASP A 145 18.85 -16.70 17.91
N LYS A 146 18.48 -16.14 16.75
CA LYS A 146 18.69 -16.69 15.39
C LYS A 146 17.81 -17.88 15.00
N THR A 147 16.81 -18.24 15.80
CA THR A 147 15.87 -19.30 15.39
C THR A 147 15.12 -18.87 14.12
N PRO A 148 15.08 -19.69 13.04
CA PRO A 148 14.31 -19.37 11.85
C PRO A 148 12.82 -19.19 12.16
N LEU A 149 12.19 -18.20 11.54
CA LEU A 149 10.76 -18.00 11.69
C LEU A 149 9.99 -19.15 11.02
N VAL A 150 8.88 -19.54 11.64
CA VAL A 150 7.97 -20.57 11.06
C VAL A 150 6.72 -19.97 10.43
N SER A 151 6.39 -18.71 10.77
CA SER A 151 5.24 -17.96 10.25
C SER A 151 5.56 -16.46 10.20
N ASP A 152 4.87 -15.73 9.34
CA ASP A 152 4.98 -14.27 9.21
C ASP A 152 4.42 -13.56 10.45
N PHE A 153 3.37 -14.12 11.05
CA PHE A 153 2.72 -13.57 12.24
C PHE A 153 2.86 -14.53 13.40
N PHE A 154 3.26 -14.02 14.56
CA PHE A 154 3.46 -14.85 15.74
C PHE A 154 3.31 -14.07 17.04
N HIS A 155 2.77 -14.74 18.05
CA HIS A 155 2.77 -14.27 19.42
C HIS A 155 4.05 -14.73 20.12
N VAL A 156 4.71 -13.80 20.80
CA VAL A 156 5.89 -14.07 21.60
C VAL A 156 5.56 -13.82 23.06
N HIS A 157 6.03 -14.72 23.91
CA HIS A 157 6.00 -14.54 25.35
C HIS A 157 7.38 -14.82 25.94
N CYS A 158 8.00 -13.81 26.54
CA CYS A 158 9.35 -13.90 27.10
C CYS A 158 9.34 -13.57 28.59
N ARG A 159 10.22 -14.23 29.34
CA ARG A 159 10.44 -13.99 30.76
C ARG A 159 11.92 -13.75 31.03
N GLY A 160 12.22 -12.62 31.67
CA GLY A 160 13.55 -12.29 32.17
C GLY A 160 13.88 -13.01 33.48
N ARG A 161 15.16 -13.03 33.85
CA ARG A 161 15.62 -13.56 35.14
C ARG A 161 15.10 -12.74 36.31
N ASP A 162 14.96 -11.44 36.12
CA ASP A 162 14.37 -10.49 37.08
C ASP A 162 12.86 -10.72 37.33
N GLY A 163 12.24 -11.67 36.61
CA GLY A 163 10.81 -11.97 36.71
C GLY A 163 9.93 -11.08 35.84
N SER A 164 10.51 -10.10 35.12
CA SER A 164 9.78 -9.29 34.17
C SER A 164 9.29 -10.13 32.98
N VAL A 165 8.20 -9.69 32.37
CA VAL A 165 7.52 -10.42 31.29
C VAL A 165 7.29 -9.49 30.10
N TYR A 166 7.57 -10.02 28.91
CA TYR A 166 7.27 -9.37 27.63
C TYR A 166 6.33 -10.26 26.82
N SER A 167 5.21 -9.70 26.38
CA SER A 167 4.24 -10.40 25.54
C SER A 167 3.80 -9.48 24.42
N ASN A 168 4.00 -9.89 23.17
CA ASN A 168 3.60 -9.08 22.01
C ASN A 168 3.37 -9.94 20.76
N ILE A 169 2.65 -9.39 19.80
CA ILE A 169 2.50 -9.93 18.45
C ILE A 169 3.55 -9.28 17.56
N HIS A 170 4.25 -10.10 16.78
CA HIS A 170 5.22 -9.66 15.79
C HIS A 170 4.74 -10.04 14.39
N SER A 171 5.03 -9.16 13.43
CA SER A 171 4.83 -9.40 12.01
C SER A 171 6.17 -9.27 11.29
N SER A 172 6.56 -10.28 10.55
CA SER A 172 7.82 -10.35 9.80
C SER A 172 7.62 -11.17 8.53
N ILE A 173 8.64 -11.24 7.69
CA ILE A 173 8.65 -12.09 6.50
C ILE A 173 9.42 -13.35 6.85
N LYS A 174 8.75 -14.51 6.84
CA LYS A 174 9.38 -15.82 6.99
C LYS A 174 10.19 -16.14 5.74
N PHE A 175 11.40 -16.68 5.93
CA PHE A 175 12.14 -17.23 4.80
C PHE A 175 11.48 -18.52 4.30
N ASP A 176 11.21 -18.58 3.01
CA ASP A 176 10.62 -19.74 2.34
C ASP A 176 11.52 -20.15 1.17
N ALA A 177 12.24 -21.26 1.35
CA ALA A 177 13.20 -21.76 0.36
C ALA A 177 12.51 -22.15 -0.96
N ASP A 178 11.28 -22.66 -0.91
CA ASP A 178 10.55 -23.11 -2.09
C ASP A 178 10.10 -21.93 -2.95
N LEU A 179 9.73 -20.80 -2.33
CA LEU A 179 9.46 -19.55 -3.04
C LEU A 179 10.72 -19.02 -3.75
N HIS A 180 11.88 -19.05 -3.07
CA HIS A 180 13.14 -18.60 -3.66
C HIS A 180 13.61 -19.53 -4.79
N MET A 181 13.48 -20.84 -4.60
CA MET A 181 13.78 -21.84 -5.63
C MET A 181 12.89 -21.66 -6.86
N ARG A 182 11.60 -21.36 -6.68
CA ARG A 182 10.71 -21.07 -7.82
C ARG A 182 11.18 -19.89 -8.66
N HIS A 183 11.69 -18.84 -8.02
CA HIS A 183 12.27 -17.70 -8.72
C HIS A 183 13.54 -18.08 -9.49
N ILE A 184 14.40 -18.92 -8.92
CA ILE A 184 15.62 -19.42 -9.58
C ILE A 184 15.28 -20.29 -10.79
N LEU A 185 14.30 -21.19 -10.65
CA LEU A 185 13.88 -22.13 -11.70
C LEU A 185 13.05 -21.46 -12.81
N ASN A 186 12.34 -20.39 -12.48
CA ASN A 186 11.55 -19.60 -13.44
C ASN A 186 12.05 -18.15 -13.42
N PRO A 187 13.27 -17.90 -13.91
CA PRO A 187 13.83 -16.56 -13.90
C PRO A 187 12.95 -15.63 -14.73
N MET A 188 12.75 -14.40 -14.25
CA MET A 188 12.03 -13.40 -15.02
C MET A 188 12.68 -13.19 -16.38
N VAL A 189 11.86 -13.03 -17.42
CA VAL A 189 12.33 -12.66 -18.75
C VAL A 189 13.11 -11.36 -18.62
N LYS A 190 14.28 -11.25 -19.28
CA LYS A 190 15.18 -10.09 -19.16
C LYS A 190 14.52 -8.74 -19.52
N SER A 191 13.39 -8.76 -20.20
CA SER A 191 12.58 -7.58 -20.53
C SER A 191 11.71 -7.09 -19.37
N HIS A 192 11.56 -7.86 -18.30
CA HIS A 192 10.79 -7.48 -17.12
C HIS A 192 11.64 -6.66 -16.16
N LEU A 193 11.01 -5.68 -15.52
CA LEU A 193 11.69 -4.68 -14.69
C LEU A 193 12.27 -5.21 -13.37
N GLY A 194 11.84 -6.40 -12.90
CA GLY A 194 12.43 -7.02 -11.72
C GLY A 194 12.03 -6.43 -10.37
N TYR A 195 10.97 -5.62 -10.28
CA TYR A 195 10.62 -4.91 -9.06
C TYR A 195 9.80 -5.73 -8.07
N ASN A 196 10.09 -5.53 -6.78
CA ASN A 196 9.19 -5.90 -5.69
C ASN A 196 8.05 -4.87 -5.62
N VAL A 197 6.81 -5.35 -5.55
CA VAL A 197 5.62 -4.49 -5.46
C VAL A 197 5.02 -4.61 -4.08
N LEU A 198 4.97 -3.49 -3.35
CA LEU A 198 4.26 -3.38 -2.09
C LEU A 198 2.97 -2.58 -2.30
N MET A 199 1.84 -3.16 -1.94
CA MET A 199 0.52 -2.51 -2.08
C MET A 199 -0.05 -2.18 -0.69
N PHE A 200 -0.41 -0.92 -0.49
CA PHE A 200 -1.10 -0.46 0.73
C PHE A 200 -2.54 -0.08 0.40
N GLY A 201 -3.50 -0.76 1.02
CA GLY A 201 -4.91 -0.44 0.91
C GLY A 201 -5.38 0.37 2.12
N PHE A 202 -5.98 1.53 1.88
CA PHE A 202 -6.73 2.26 2.91
C PHE A 202 -8.21 1.98 2.69
N ASP A 203 -8.77 1.11 3.52
CA ASP A 203 -10.21 0.82 3.44
C ASP A 203 -11.03 2.04 3.84
N SER A 204 -12.11 2.30 3.10
CA SER A 204 -13.11 3.33 3.38
C SER A 204 -12.57 4.77 3.43
N VAL A 205 -11.37 5.02 2.88
CA VAL A 205 -10.78 6.37 2.80
C VAL A 205 -10.89 6.90 1.38
N SER A 206 -11.66 7.98 1.20
CA SER A 206 -11.62 8.73 -0.06
C SER A 206 -10.29 9.48 -0.20
N ARG A 207 -9.82 9.71 -1.43
CA ARG A 207 -8.65 10.58 -1.70
C ARG A 207 -8.74 11.91 -0.94
N MET A 208 -9.91 12.54 -0.93
CA MET A 208 -10.11 13.82 -0.25
C MET A 208 -9.95 13.69 1.26
N THR A 209 -10.46 12.61 1.85
CA THR A 209 -10.28 12.30 3.28
C THR A 209 -8.81 12.05 3.61
N PHE A 210 -8.09 11.31 2.75
CA PHE A 210 -6.66 11.07 2.91
C PHE A 210 -5.86 12.37 2.92
N MET A 211 -6.10 13.25 1.95
CA MET A 211 -5.43 14.56 1.87
C MET A 211 -5.73 15.45 3.08
N ARG A 212 -6.97 15.45 3.59
CA ARG A 212 -7.39 16.25 4.76
C ARG A 212 -6.80 15.74 6.07
N LEU A 213 -6.86 14.44 6.31
CA LEU A 213 -6.49 13.85 7.60
C LEU A 213 -5.01 13.46 7.68
N LEU A 214 -4.36 13.21 6.54
CA LEU A 214 -2.95 12.81 6.45
C LEU A 214 -2.16 13.72 5.49
N PRO A 215 -2.19 15.07 5.66
CA PRO A 215 -1.56 15.99 4.73
C PRO A 215 -0.04 15.82 4.65
N LYS A 216 0.61 15.46 5.77
CA LYS A 216 2.05 15.17 5.82
C LYS A 216 2.41 13.91 5.04
N THR A 217 1.63 12.84 5.20
CA THR A 217 1.82 11.58 4.47
C THR A 217 1.60 11.78 2.98
N TYR A 218 0.54 12.48 2.59
CA TYR A 218 0.29 12.83 1.20
C TYR A 218 1.46 13.62 0.59
N SER A 219 1.92 14.66 1.30
CA SER A 219 3.06 15.48 0.86
C SER A 219 4.34 14.66 0.71
N PHE A 220 4.61 13.75 1.65
CA PHE A 220 5.76 12.84 1.57
C PHE A 220 5.68 11.91 0.36
N LEU A 221 4.52 11.27 0.14
CA LEU A 221 4.32 10.38 -1.00
C LEU A 221 4.52 11.10 -2.34
N VAL A 222 3.90 12.26 -2.51
CA VAL A 222 3.92 12.98 -3.79
C VAL A 222 5.27 13.65 -4.02
N PHE A 223 5.76 14.43 -3.04
CA PHE A 223 6.92 15.29 -3.26
C PHE A 223 8.26 14.63 -2.96
N GLN A 224 8.32 13.65 -2.05
CA GLN A 224 9.58 12.98 -1.71
C GLN A 224 9.73 11.64 -2.42
N LEU A 225 8.64 10.88 -2.54
CA LEU A 225 8.67 9.58 -3.22
C LEU A 225 8.24 9.64 -4.70
N GLY A 226 7.81 10.80 -5.20
CA GLY A 226 7.40 10.95 -6.60
C GLY A 226 6.13 10.15 -6.95
N ALA A 227 5.26 9.89 -5.98
CA ALA A 227 4.08 9.07 -6.18
C ALA A 227 3.11 9.72 -7.19
N VAL A 228 2.58 8.92 -8.10
CA VAL A 228 1.56 9.34 -9.06
C VAL A 228 0.17 9.22 -8.44
N VAL A 229 -0.56 10.33 -8.38
CA VAL A 229 -1.90 10.37 -7.77
C VAL A 229 -2.98 10.14 -8.83
N MET A 230 -3.63 8.98 -8.75
CA MET A 230 -4.82 8.69 -9.57
C MET A 230 -6.05 9.38 -8.98
N LYS A 231 -6.77 10.19 -9.78
CA LYS A 231 -7.90 11.02 -9.32
C LYS A 231 -9.29 10.40 -9.56
N GLY A 232 -9.35 9.09 -9.84
CA GLY A 232 -10.61 8.36 -10.02
C GLY A 232 -11.53 8.46 -8.78
N ARG A 233 -12.84 8.65 -8.99
CA ARG A 233 -13.80 9.00 -7.91
C ARG A 233 -14.68 7.85 -7.39
N TYR A 234 -14.56 6.65 -7.96
CA TYR A 234 -15.17 5.42 -7.43
C TYR A 234 -14.04 4.49 -6.99
N SER A 235 -14.05 4.11 -5.70
CA SER A 235 -13.06 3.26 -5.02
C SER A 235 -11.60 3.56 -5.39
N THR A 236 -11.00 4.49 -4.65
CA THR A 236 -9.58 4.80 -4.78
C THR A 236 -8.72 3.64 -4.30
N TRP A 237 -8.15 2.91 -5.26
CA TRP A 237 -6.90 2.19 -5.05
C TRP A 237 -5.76 3.21 -5.06
N ALA A 238 -5.08 3.38 -3.93
CA ALA A 238 -3.79 4.06 -3.90
C ALA A 238 -2.72 3.02 -4.23
N SER A 239 -2.32 2.87 -5.49
CA SER A 239 -1.10 2.10 -5.79
C SER A 239 0.11 3.01 -5.64
N SER A 240 0.72 2.99 -4.47
CA SER A 240 2.07 3.49 -4.29
C SER A 240 3.03 2.45 -4.87
N GLN A 241 3.48 2.61 -6.11
CA GLN A 241 4.66 1.86 -6.57
C GLN A 241 5.88 2.49 -5.89
N ILE A 242 6.26 1.94 -4.75
CA ILE A 242 7.53 2.27 -4.10
C ILE A 242 8.58 1.40 -4.77
N TYR A 243 9.39 2.02 -5.61
CA TYR A 243 10.59 1.38 -6.14
C TYR A 243 11.63 1.36 -5.02
N ALA A 244 11.82 0.21 -4.39
CA ALA A 244 13.02 -0.05 -3.60
C ALA A 244 14.15 -0.40 -4.58
N THR A 245 15.24 0.37 -4.51
CA THR A 245 16.52 0.04 -5.18
C THR A 245 17.35 -0.85 -4.29
#